data_AF-A0A956CPK7-F1
#
_entry.id   AF-A0A956CPK7-F1
#
_cell.length_a   1.000
_cell.length_b   1.000
_cell.length_c   1.000
_cell.angle_alpha   90.00
_cell.angle_beta   90.00
_cell.angle_gamma   90.00
#
_symmetry.space_group_name_H-M   'P 1'
#
loop_
_entity.id
_entity.type
_entity.pdbx_description
1 polymer ?
#
loop_
_entity_poly.entity_id
_entity_poly.type
_entity_poly.pdbx_seq_one_letter_code
_entity_poly.pdbx_strand_id
1 'polypeptide(L)'
;MSKAEFPWPTHGTPLSMGANGQLNVPDDPIIPFIEGDGTGPDIWRASVRVLDAAVEKAFGGKKKIAWWEVYAGEKAFTKFDSWLPEQTVDGFRKYLVGIKGPLTTPVGGGIRSLNVALRQMLDLYVCLRPVRWFTGVPSPVKKPGEVDMVIFRENTEDIYAGIE
;
A
#
# COMPACT_ATOMS: atom_id res chain seq x y z
N MET A 1 -13.15 0.21 -25.15
CA MET A 1 -13.10 1.00 -23.89
C MET A 1 -11.64 1.39 -23.71
N SER A 2 -11.32 2.69 -23.61
CA SER A 2 -9.92 3.12 -23.43
C SER A 2 -9.40 2.60 -22.10
N LYS A 3 -8.20 2.00 -22.09
CA LYS A 3 -7.54 1.64 -20.84
C LYS A 3 -7.37 2.91 -20.00
N ALA A 4 -7.74 2.83 -18.72
CA ALA A 4 -7.45 3.88 -17.75
C ALA A 4 -5.93 4.04 -17.67
N GLU A 5 -5.40 5.13 -18.24
CA GLU A 5 -3.96 5.41 -18.27
C GLU A 5 -3.65 6.73 -17.57
N PHE A 6 -2.64 6.71 -16.71
CA PHE A 6 -2.06 7.87 -16.05
C PHE A 6 -0.53 7.88 -16.26
N PRO A 7 0.14 9.04 -16.19
CA PRO A 7 1.56 9.14 -16.54
C PRO A 7 2.45 8.25 -15.66
N TRP A 8 3.38 7.53 -16.29
CA TRP A 8 4.48 6.84 -15.61
C TRP A 8 5.42 7.86 -14.92
N PRO A 9 6.11 7.47 -13.84
CA PRO A 9 7.00 8.38 -13.12
C PRO A 9 8.17 8.79 -14.02
N THR A 10 8.49 10.08 -13.99
CA THR A 10 9.54 10.71 -14.81
C THR A 10 10.87 10.85 -14.08
N HIS A 11 10.92 10.51 -12.80
CA HIS A 11 12.09 10.61 -11.93
C HIS A 11 12.09 9.46 -10.92
N GLY A 12 13.26 9.21 -10.33
CA GLY A 12 13.51 8.09 -9.44
C GLY A 12 13.98 6.84 -10.18
N THR A 13 14.49 5.88 -9.42
CA THR A 13 15.00 4.61 -9.94
C THR A 13 14.11 3.46 -9.45
N PRO A 14 13.68 2.51 -10.32
CA PRO A 14 12.92 1.35 -9.89
C PRO A 14 13.72 0.46 -8.92
N LEU A 15 13.03 -0.14 -7.95
CA LEU A 15 13.57 -1.26 -7.19
C LEU A 15 13.79 -2.45 -8.12
N SER A 16 14.76 -3.31 -7.81
CA SER A 16 14.94 -4.60 -8.49
C SER A 16 15.12 -5.73 -7.50
N MET A 17 14.79 -6.95 -7.93
CA MET A 17 15.00 -8.16 -7.16
C MET A 17 16.26 -8.86 -7.65
N GLY A 18 17.23 -9.08 -6.77
CA GLY A 18 18.42 -9.88 -7.04
C GLY A 18 18.11 -11.37 -7.17
N ALA A 19 19.05 -12.14 -7.70
CA ALA A 19 18.88 -13.58 -7.96
C ALA A 19 18.57 -14.42 -6.70
N ASN A 20 18.92 -13.91 -5.52
CA ASN A 20 18.68 -14.54 -4.21
C ASN A 20 17.40 -14.03 -3.52
N GLY A 21 16.56 -13.23 -4.19
CA GLY A 21 15.39 -12.60 -3.58
C GLY A 21 15.71 -11.39 -2.70
N GLN A 22 16.93 -10.87 -2.74
CA GLN A 22 17.28 -9.62 -2.05
C GLN A 22 16.80 -8.41 -2.86
N LEU A 23 16.14 -7.46 -2.20
CA LEU A 23 15.80 -6.19 -2.82
C LEU A 23 17.04 -5.30 -2.99
N ASN A 24 17.30 -4.90 -4.23
CA ASN A 24 18.24 -3.83 -4.54
C ASN A 24 17.48 -2.50 -4.52
N VAL A 25 17.77 -1.69 -3.50
CA VAL A 25 17.08 -0.41 -3.27
C VAL A 25 18.03 0.73 -3.62
N PRO A 26 17.75 1.53 -4.68
CA PRO A 26 18.54 2.71 -5.02
C PRO A 26 18.38 3.82 -3.96
N ASP A 27 19.12 4.92 -4.11
CA ASP A 27 18.99 6.07 -3.21
C ASP A 27 17.75 6.93 -3.47
N ASP A 28 17.16 6.80 -4.67
CA ASP A 28 15.95 7.51 -5.11
C ASP A 28 14.78 6.57 -5.54
N PRO A 29 14.39 5.59 -4.71
CA PRO A 29 13.46 4.55 -5.12
C PRO A 29 12.08 5.11 -5.52
N ILE A 30 11.56 4.63 -6.65
CA ILE A 30 10.17 4.88 -7.04
C ILE A 30 9.25 4.02 -6.20
N ILE A 31 8.33 4.65 -5.46
CA ILE A 31 7.34 3.96 -4.63
C ILE A 31 5.94 4.40 -5.05
N PRO A 32 5.16 3.50 -5.70
CA PRO A 32 3.74 3.73 -5.95
C PRO A 32 2.97 3.91 -4.64
N PHE A 33 2.07 4.89 -4.60
CA PHE A 33 1.13 5.06 -3.49
C PHE A 33 -0.31 5.23 -3.99
N ILE A 34 -1.26 4.68 -3.24
CA ILE A 34 -2.69 5.00 -3.37
C ILE A 34 -3.08 5.90 -2.20
N GLU A 35 -3.60 7.09 -2.48
CA GLU A 35 -4.06 8.04 -1.45
C GLU A 35 -5.13 7.42 -0.53
N GLY A 36 -6.05 6.66 -1.11
CA GLY A 36 -7.14 5.99 -0.42
C GLY A 36 -8.43 6.81 -0.39
N ASP A 37 -9.52 6.16 0.02
CA ASP A 37 -10.86 6.72 0.14
C ASP A 37 -11.12 7.27 1.55
N GLY A 38 -12.19 8.06 1.72
CA GLY A 38 -12.60 8.58 3.02
C GLY A 38 -11.50 9.40 3.71
N THR A 39 -10.94 8.88 4.81
CA THR A 39 -9.85 9.52 5.56
C THR A 39 -8.48 9.41 4.89
N GLY A 40 -8.37 8.67 3.77
CA GLY A 40 -7.12 8.45 3.03
C GLY A 40 -6.34 9.72 2.71
N PRO A 41 -6.94 10.76 2.09
CA PRO A 41 -6.23 12.01 1.75
C PRO A 41 -5.63 12.72 2.96
N ASP A 42 -6.33 12.72 4.11
CA ASP A 42 -5.82 13.35 5.33
C ASP A 42 -4.65 12.56 5.92
N ILE A 43 -4.76 11.23 5.95
CA ILE A 43 -3.70 10.34 6.43
C ILE A 43 -2.48 10.45 5.53
N TRP A 44 -2.65 10.34 4.20
CA TRP A 44 -1.55 10.40 3.25
C TRP A 44 -0.78 11.72 3.33
N ARG A 45 -1.49 12.85 3.38
CA ARG A 45 -0.88 14.18 3.54
C ARG A 45 -0.05 14.29 4.81
N ALA A 46 -0.40 13.58 5.88
CA ALA A 46 0.42 13.50 7.09
C ALA A 46 1.58 12.50 6.94
N SER A 47 1.32 11.29 6.45
CA SER A 47 2.29 10.20 6.31
C SER A 47 3.48 10.60 5.44
N VAL A 48 3.24 11.17 4.25
CA VAL A 48 4.31 11.53 3.30
C VAL A 48 5.32 12.50 3.92
N ARG A 49 4.85 13.48 4.70
CA ARG A 49 5.71 14.46 5.38
C ARG A 49 6.57 13.82 6.47
N VAL A 50 6.01 12.88 7.23
CA VAL A 50 6.75 12.16 8.27
C VAL A 50 7.81 11.26 7.64
N LEU A 51 7.46 10.54 6.57
CA LEU A 51 8.38 9.65 5.85
C LEU A 51 9.53 10.44 5.23
N ASP A 52 9.23 11.51 4.49
CA ASP A 52 10.24 12.36 3.84
C ASP A 52 11.18 12.99 4.89
N ALA A 53 10.63 13.53 5.99
CA ALA A 53 11.46 14.12 7.06
C ALA A 53 12.32 13.08 7.78
N ALA A 54 11.84 11.85 7.95
CA ALA A 54 12.62 10.77 8.56
C ALA A 54 13.78 10.34 7.65
N VAL A 55 13.53 10.19 6.34
CA VAL A 55 14.57 9.89 5.34
C VAL A 55 15.61 11.01 5.29
N GLU A 56 15.17 12.26 5.20
CA GLU A 56 16.06 13.43 5.20
C GLU A 56 16.94 13.45 6.45
N LYS A 57 16.36 13.27 7.64
CA LYS A 57 17.09 13.26 8.90
C LYS A 57 18.09 12.10 9.00
N ALA A 58 17.74 10.92 8.49
CA ALA A 58 18.59 9.73 8.59
C ALA A 58 19.76 9.76 7.59
N PHE A 59 19.57 10.37 6.42
CA PHE A 59 20.52 10.27 5.31
C PHE A 59 21.12 11.61 4.86
N GLY A 60 20.69 12.74 5.43
CA GLY A 60 21.21 14.08 5.12
C GLY A 60 21.11 14.43 3.64
N GLY A 61 19.93 14.18 3.04
CA GLY A 61 19.66 14.44 1.63
C GLY A 61 20.25 13.43 0.64
N LYS A 62 21.05 12.45 1.08
CA LYS A 62 21.61 11.42 0.18
C LYS A 62 20.56 10.47 -0.38
N LYS A 63 19.45 10.29 0.34
CA LYS A 63 18.33 9.43 -0.08
C LYS A 63 17.05 10.24 -0.12
N LYS A 64 16.16 9.88 -1.04
CA LYS A 64 14.83 10.48 -1.17
C LYS A 64 13.87 9.48 -1.79
N ILE A 65 12.60 9.49 -1.41
CA ILE A 65 11.60 8.64 -2.08
C ILE A 65 11.02 9.39 -3.28
N ALA A 66 10.96 8.73 -4.43
CA ALA A 66 10.24 9.20 -5.62
C ALA A 66 8.81 8.66 -5.59
N TRP A 67 7.91 9.40 -4.94
CA TRP A 67 6.51 9.02 -4.82
C TRP A 67 5.79 9.08 -6.17
N TRP A 68 5.13 7.99 -6.56
CA TRP A 68 4.31 7.94 -7.76
C TRP A 68 2.85 7.63 -7.39
N GLU A 69 1.93 8.55 -7.67
CA GLU A 69 0.52 8.32 -7.38
C GLU A 69 -0.06 7.30 -8.36
N VAL A 70 -0.68 6.25 -7.82
CA VAL A 70 -1.51 5.29 -8.55
C VAL A 70 -2.91 5.27 -7.94
N TYR A 71 -3.91 4.82 -8.70
CA TYR A 71 -5.31 5.05 -8.34
C TYR A 71 -6.05 3.75 -8.05
N ALA A 72 -6.84 3.72 -6.99
CA ALA A 72 -7.87 2.73 -6.73
C ALA A 72 -9.00 3.38 -5.91
N GLY A 73 -10.16 2.75 -5.84
CA GLY A 73 -11.29 3.24 -5.05
C GLY A 73 -12.09 4.34 -5.76
N GLU A 74 -12.74 5.18 -4.97
CA GLU A 74 -13.66 6.24 -5.44
C GLU A 74 -12.93 7.26 -6.32
N LYS A 75 -11.67 7.58 -5.97
CA LYS A 75 -10.83 8.49 -6.76
C LYS A 75 -10.54 7.94 -8.14
N ALA A 76 -10.31 6.62 -8.25
CA ALA A 76 -10.07 5.98 -9.54
C ALA A 76 -11.35 5.91 -10.37
N PHE A 77 -12.47 5.53 -9.76
CA PHE A 77 -13.76 5.45 -10.43
C PHE A 77 -14.17 6.81 -11.01
N THR A 78 -14.06 7.88 -10.22
CA THR A 78 -14.38 9.24 -10.66
C THR A 78 -13.50 9.71 -11.83
N LYS A 79 -12.22 9.34 -11.85
CA LYS A 79 -11.27 9.81 -12.88
C LYS A 79 -11.28 8.97 -14.16
N PHE A 80 -11.49 7.67 -14.03
CA PHE A 80 -11.20 6.70 -15.09
C PHE A 80 -12.35 5.71 -15.36
N ASP A 81 -13.48 5.86 -14.68
CA ASP A 81 -14.61 4.92 -14.73
C ASP A 81 -14.19 3.48 -14.37
N SER A 82 -13.20 3.35 -13.48
CA SER A 82 -12.68 2.07 -13.03
C SER A 82 -12.26 2.13 -11.56
N TRP A 83 -12.74 1.17 -10.76
CA TRP A 83 -12.40 1.05 -9.34
C TRP A 83 -10.96 0.60 -9.09
N LEU A 84 -10.38 -0.16 -10.02
CA LEU A 84 -9.00 -0.64 -9.97
C LEU A 84 -8.44 -0.69 -11.39
N PRO A 85 -7.86 0.41 -11.89
CA PRO A 85 -7.10 0.43 -13.14
C PRO A 85 -6.01 -0.65 -13.18
N GLU A 86 -5.88 -1.34 -14.31
CA GLU A 86 -4.84 -2.37 -14.54
C GLU A 86 -3.43 -1.80 -14.30
N GLN A 87 -3.20 -0.56 -14.74
CA GLN A 87 -1.92 0.14 -14.56
C GLN A 87 -1.51 0.28 -13.09
N THR A 88 -2.47 0.34 -12.15
CA THR A 88 -2.16 0.37 -10.70
C THR A 88 -1.53 -0.95 -10.25
N VAL A 89 -2.08 -2.07 -10.71
CA VAL A 89 -1.55 -3.41 -10.39
C VAL A 89 -0.20 -3.62 -11.06
N ASP A 90 -0.06 -3.22 -12.32
CA ASP A 90 1.21 -3.28 -13.04
C ASP A 90 2.28 -2.39 -12.39
N GLY A 91 1.88 -1.24 -11.86
CA GLY A 91 2.72 -0.38 -11.05
C GLY A 91 3.29 -1.10 -9.83
N PHE A 92 2.43 -1.73 -9.02
CA PHE A 92 2.90 -2.50 -7.87
C PHE A 92 3.78 -3.69 -8.25
N ARG A 93 3.48 -4.41 -9.35
CA ARG A 93 4.34 -5.50 -9.85
C ARG A 93 5.71 -4.98 -10.29
N LYS A 94 5.74 -3.88 -11.03
CA LYS A 94 6.97 -3.30 -11.60
C LYS A 94 7.89 -2.70 -10.54
N TYR A 95 7.31 -1.99 -9.57
CA TYR A 95 8.08 -1.25 -8.57
C TYR A 95 8.24 -2.01 -7.24
N LEU A 96 7.68 -3.22 -7.13
CA LEU A 96 7.86 -4.21 -6.05
C LEU A 96 7.32 -3.83 -4.67
N VAL A 97 7.43 -2.58 -4.28
CA VAL A 97 7.01 -2.05 -2.98
C VAL A 97 6.05 -0.90 -3.21
N GLY A 98 4.92 -0.90 -2.54
CA GLY A 98 3.95 0.18 -2.60
C GLY A 98 3.19 0.35 -1.29
N ILE A 99 2.56 1.52 -1.13
CA ILE A 99 1.79 1.88 0.06
C ILE A 99 0.38 2.31 -0.34
N LYS A 100 -0.61 2.07 0.52
CA LYS A 100 -1.98 2.52 0.26
C LYS A 100 -2.70 3.00 1.50
N GLY A 101 -3.51 4.04 1.33
CA GLY A 101 -4.56 4.41 2.27
C GLY A 101 -5.71 3.39 2.31
N PRO A 102 -6.72 3.61 3.17
CA PRO A 102 -7.92 2.77 3.19
C PRO A 102 -8.66 2.81 1.84
N LEU A 103 -9.36 1.73 1.48
CA LEU A 103 -10.19 1.67 0.29
C LEU A 103 -11.59 1.20 0.67
N THR A 104 -12.60 1.95 0.25
CA THR A 104 -14.01 1.61 0.47
C THR A 104 -14.37 0.41 -0.40
N THR A 105 -14.97 -0.61 0.22
CA THR A 105 -15.61 -1.70 -0.54
C THR A 105 -17.11 -1.45 -0.51
N PRO A 106 -17.77 -1.17 -1.65
CA PRO A 106 -19.21 -0.95 -1.67
C PRO A 106 -19.94 -2.22 -1.23
N VAL A 107 -20.91 -2.08 -0.32
CA VAL A 107 -21.71 -3.19 0.21
C VAL A 107 -22.87 -3.48 -0.75
N GLY A 108 -23.10 -4.76 -1.08
CA GLY A 108 -24.29 -5.20 -1.82
C GLY A 108 -24.25 -5.09 -3.35
N GLY A 109 -23.13 -4.67 -3.94
CA GLY A 109 -23.01 -4.45 -5.39
C GLY A 109 -22.33 -5.56 -6.21
N GLY A 110 -22.05 -6.73 -5.62
CA GLY A 110 -21.34 -7.83 -6.30
C GLY A 110 -19.85 -7.56 -6.59
N ILE A 111 -19.30 -6.43 -6.12
CA ILE A 111 -17.88 -6.10 -6.27
C ILE A 111 -17.10 -6.77 -5.14
N ARG A 112 -16.21 -7.71 -5.49
CA ARG A 112 -15.22 -8.27 -4.55
C ARG A 112 -14.37 -7.15 -3.96
N SER A 113 -14.03 -7.24 -2.68
CA SER A 113 -13.27 -6.20 -2.00
C SER A 113 -11.98 -5.83 -2.77
N LEU A 114 -11.79 -4.55 -3.05
CA LEU A 114 -10.59 -4.04 -3.75
C LEU A 114 -9.30 -4.42 -3.01
N ASN A 115 -9.35 -4.47 -1.68
CA ASN A 115 -8.21 -4.91 -0.88
C ASN A 115 -7.92 -6.40 -1.08
N VAL A 116 -8.95 -7.25 -1.19
CA VAL A 116 -8.79 -8.69 -1.48
C VAL A 116 -8.31 -8.89 -2.92
N ALA A 117 -8.90 -8.17 -3.87
CA ALA A 117 -8.49 -8.21 -5.27
C ALA A 117 -7.00 -7.88 -5.45
N LEU A 118 -6.52 -6.79 -4.84
CA LEU A 118 -5.10 -6.43 -4.87
C LEU A 118 -4.20 -7.54 -4.32
N ARG A 119 -4.60 -8.18 -3.22
CA ARG A 119 -3.81 -9.26 -2.60
C ARG A 119 -3.73 -10.49 -3.51
N GLN A 120 -4.86 -10.88 -4.09
CA GLN A 120 -4.93 -12.04 -5.00
C GLN A 120 -4.18 -11.77 -6.31
N MET A 121 -4.37 -10.60 -6.92
CA MET A 121 -3.74 -10.25 -8.20
C MET A 121 -2.21 -10.09 -8.10
N LEU A 122 -1.70 -9.76 -6.92
CA LEU A 122 -0.28 -9.59 -6.63
C LEU A 122 0.34 -10.78 -5.88
N ASP A 123 -0.46 -11.83 -5.61
CA ASP A 123 -0.06 -13.00 -4.84
C ASP A 123 0.61 -12.67 -3.49
N LEU A 124 0.04 -11.68 -2.79
CA LEU A 124 0.53 -11.23 -1.48
C LEU A 124 -0.01 -12.15 -0.37
N TYR A 125 0.46 -13.40 -0.34
CA TYR A 125 -0.04 -14.48 0.50
C TYR A 125 0.14 -14.28 2.02
N VAL A 126 1.02 -13.36 2.45
CA VAL A 126 1.17 -13.00 3.87
C VAL A 126 0.52 -11.66 4.19
N CYS A 127 -0.45 -11.66 5.10
CA CYS A 127 -0.87 -10.46 5.81
C CYS A 127 -0.14 -10.38 7.17
N LEU A 128 0.96 -9.62 7.20
CA LEU A 128 1.80 -9.44 8.37
C LEU A 128 1.30 -8.28 9.25
N ARG A 129 1.03 -8.54 10.53
CA ARG A 129 0.52 -7.53 11.48
C ARG A 129 1.31 -7.53 12.80
N PRO A 130 2.32 -6.66 12.93
CA PRO A 130 2.94 -6.37 14.21
C PRO A 130 1.92 -5.67 15.13
N VAL A 131 1.76 -6.18 16.36
CA VAL A 131 0.89 -5.63 17.40
C VAL A 131 1.73 -5.41 18.63
N ARG A 132 2.04 -4.14 18.91
CA ARG A 132 2.76 -3.70 20.10
C ARG A 132 2.09 -2.47 20.70
N TRP A 133 2.16 -2.35 22.02
CA TRP A 133 1.69 -1.14 22.69
C TRP A 133 2.76 -0.04 22.67
N PHE A 134 2.32 1.21 22.52
CA PHE A 134 3.17 2.40 22.64
C PHE A 134 2.87 3.10 23.95
N THR A 135 3.91 3.44 24.71
CA THR A 135 3.79 4.09 26.01
C THR A 135 2.93 5.35 25.93
N GLY A 136 1.90 5.42 26.79
CA GLY A 136 0.98 6.55 26.87
C GLY A 136 -0.29 6.41 26.02
N VAL A 137 -0.38 5.41 25.14
CA VAL A 137 -1.62 5.14 24.40
C VAL A 137 -2.68 4.56 25.34
N PRO A 138 -3.89 5.14 25.43
CA PRO A 138 -4.98 4.61 26.25
C PRO A 138 -5.30 3.17 25.88
N SER A 139 -5.58 2.34 26.90
CA SER A 139 -5.81 0.91 26.73
C SER A 139 -7.00 0.45 27.57
N PRO A 140 -7.84 -0.47 27.03
CA PRO A 140 -8.92 -1.09 27.79
C PRO A 140 -8.44 -2.22 28.72
N VAL A 141 -7.21 -2.72 28.56
CA VAL A 141 -6.64 -3.82 29.37
C VAL A 141 -5.67 -3.30 30.43
N LYS A 142 -5.54 -4.04 31.54
CA LYS A 142 -4.71 -3.67 32.71
C LYS A 142 -3.21 -3.59 32.41
N LYS A 143 -2.70 -4.44 31.51
CA LYS A 143 -1.27 -4.59 31.24
C LYS A 143 -0.95 -4.57 29.73
N PRO A 144 -1.19 -3.45 29.03
CA PRO A 144 -0.99 -3.39 27.59
C PRO A 144 0.48 -3.50 27.17
N GLY A 145 1.43 -3.15 28.05
CA GLY A 145 2.87 -3.27 27.79
C GLY A 145 3.39 -4.70 27.67
N GLU A 146 2.60 -5.72 28.05
CA GLU A 146 2.95 -7.13 27.83
C GLU A 146 2.62 -7.58 26.38
N VAL A 147 1.96 -6.75 25.58
CA VAL A 147 1.63 -7.05 24.18
C VAL A 147 2.81 -6.67 23.27
N ASP A 148 3.50 -7.70 22.79
CA ASP A 148 4.50 -7.62 21.72
C ASP A 148 4.43 -8.89 20.86
N MET A 149 3.65 -8.83 19.78
CA MET A 149 3.33 -9.98 18.94
C MET A 149 3.45 -9.62 17.46
N VAL A 150 3.69 -10.63 16.62
CA VAL A 150 3.63 -10.51 15.16
C VAL A 150 2.70 -11.59 14.62
N ILE A 151 1.60 -11.18 14.00
CA ILE A 151 0.60 -12.10 13.42
C ILE A 151 0.94 -12.32 11.94
N PHE A 152 1.10 -13.58 11.56
CA PHE A 152 1.15 -14.04 10.17
C PHE A 152 -0.21 -14.62 9.82
N ARG A 153 -0.97 -13.91 8.99
CA ARG A 153 -2.28 -14.35 8.51
C ARG A 153 -2.18 -14.75 7.04
N GLU A 154 -2.64 -15.96 6.70
CA GLU A 154 -2.84 -16.42 5.32
C GLU A 154 -3.82 -15.47 4.58
N ASN A 155 -3.54 -15.17 3.32
CA ASN A 155 -4.13 -14.01 2.64
C ASN A 155 -4.52 -14.25 1.17
N THR A 156 -4.48 -15.50 0.72
CA THR A 156 -4.77 -15.96 -0.64
C THR A 156 -5.98 -16.91 -0.73
N GLU A 157 -6.31 -17.65 0.33
CA GLU A 157 -7.32 -18.71 0.32
C GLU A 157 -8.51 -18.44 1.29
N ASP A 158 -9.05 -19.51 1.91
CA ASP A 158 -10.19 -19.53 2.84
C ASP A 158 -11.51 -19.06 2.18
N ILE A 159 -12.55 -18.78 2.98
CA ILE A 159 -13.79 -18.13 2.54
C ILE A 159 -13.54 -16.80 1.80
N TYR A 160 -12.33 -16.24 1.94
CA TYR A 160 -11.89 -15.04 1.22
C TYR A 160 -11.59 -15.28 -0.26
N ALA A 161 -11.54 -16.53 -0.73
CA ALA A 161 -11.49 -16.87 -2.16
C ALA A 161 -12.77 -16.40 -2.91
N GLY A 162 -13.89 -16.19 -2.21
CA GLY A 162 -15.14 -15.71 -2.78
C GLY A 162 -15.77 -16.69 -3.77
N ILE A 163 -15.66 -17.99 -3.47
CA ILE A 163 -16.34 -19.09 -4.15
C ILE A 163 -17.59 -19.41 -3.32
N GLU A 164 -18.73 -18.86 -3.74
CA GLU A 164 -20.05 -19.01 -3.11
C GLU A 164 -21.15 -19.17 -4.17
#